data_AF-A0A9W4RAD0-F1
#
_entry.id   AF-A0A9W4RAD0-F1
#
_cell.length_a   1.000
_cell.length_b   1.000
_cell.length_c   1.000
_cell.angle_alpha   90.00
_cell.angle_beta   90.00
_cell.angle_gamma   90.00
#
_symmetry.space_group_name_H-M   'P 1'
#
loop_
_entity.id
_entity.type
_entity.pdbx_description
1 polymer ?
#
loop_
_entity_poly.entity_id
_entity_poly.type
_entity_poly.pdbx_seq_one_letter_code
_entity_poly.pdbx_strand_id
1 'polypeptide(L)'
;MVRAVIVDDLPISAVARALGYDSAEAFRQRLGEYLKRGFPAPDPMTGRFDPQAFERWRRLRTPHLFPELVYPMGGARDAAVLAAERRARRSAVDR
;
A
#
# COMPACT_ATOMS: atom_id res chain seq x y z
N MET A 1 16.49 16.80 -14.05
CA MET A 1 15.82 15.51 -14.33
C MET A 1 16.12 14.56 -13.19
N VAL A 2 15.10 14.08 -12.46
CA VAL A 2 15.29 13.06 -11.41
C VAL A 2 15.38 11.71 -12.11
N ARG A 3 16.53 11.02 -11.99
CA ARG A 3 16.68 9.65 -12.48
C ARG A 3 15.86 8.74 -11.58
N ALA A 4 14.86 8.06 -12.13
CA ALA A 4 14.12 7.05 -11.38
C ALA A 4 15.10 5.95 -10.98
N VAL A 5 15.27 5.75 -9.66
CA VAL A 5 15.99 4.61 -9.12
C VAL A 5 15.03 3.43 -9.15
N ILE A 6 15.35 2.42 -9.96
CA ILE A 6 14.65 1.14 -9.91
C ILE A 6 15.16 0.43 -8.65
N VAL A 7 14.25 0.14 -7.73
CA VAL A 7 14.54 -0.63 -6.53
C VAL A 7 14.33 -2.10 -6.86
N ASP A 8 15.33 -2.94 -6.56
CA ASP A 8 15.24 -4.38 -6.80
C ASP A 8 14.18 -5.05 -5.90
N ASP A 9 13.58 -6.12 -6.42
CA ASP A 9 12.65 -6.95 -5.64
C ASP A 9 13.34 -7.68 -4.50
N LEU A 10 12.59 -7.85 -3.40
CA LEU A 10 13.09 -8.44 -2.17
C LEU A 10 13.14 -9.97 -2.28
N PRO A 11 14.29 -10.61 -1.97
CA PRO A 11 14.32 -12.05 -1.78
C PRO A 11 13.58 -12.44 -0.48
N ILE A 12 13.11 -13.68 -0.41
CA ILE A 12 12.36 -14.19 0.76
C ILE A 12 13.12 -14.08 2.08
N SER A 13 14.46 -14.15 2.06
CA SER A 13 15.30 -13.98 3.25
C SER A 13 15.27 -12.55 3.79
N ALA A 14 15.25 -11.54 2.91
CA ALA A 14 15.13 -10.14 3.30
C ALA A 14 13.76 -9.86 3.91
N VAL A 15 12.70 -10.41 3.30
CA VAL A 15 11.32 -10.33 3.83
C VAL A 15 11.22 -11.00 5.20
N ALA A 16 11.74 -12.22 5.34
CA ALA A 16 11.73 -12.97 6.60
C ALA A 16 12.43 -12.18 7.72
N ARG A 17 13.63 -11.65 7.45
CA ARG A 17 14.38 -10.82 8.40
C ARG A 17 13.62 -9.56 8.79
N ALA A 18 13.01 -8.87 7.83
CA ALA A 18 12.22 -7.66 8.08
C ALA A 18 10.94 -7.91 8.91
N LEU A 19 10.44 -9.15 8.88
CA LEU A 19 9.33 -9.62 9.72
C LEU A 19 9.79 -10.22 11.06
N GLY A 20 11.10 -10.29 11.31
CA GLY A 20 11.67 -10.79 12.57
C GLY A 20 11.81 -12.31 12.65
N TYR A 21 11.79 -13.03 11.53
CA TYR A 21 12.07 -14.46 11.50
C TYR A 21 13.58 -14.72 11.48
N ASP A 22 14.02 -15.78 12.18
CA ASP A 22 15.42 -16.20 12.23
C ASP A 22 15.90 -16.83 10.91
N SER A 23 14.99 -17.35 10.09
CA SER A 23 15.30 -17.94 8.79
C SER A 23 14.20 -17.75 7.76
N ALA A 24 14.57 -17.81 6.48
CA ALA A 24 13.64 -17.79 5.36
C ALA A 24 12.67 -18.98 5.39
N GLU A 25 13.14 -20.14 5.87
CA GLU A 25 12.35 -21.37 5.92
C GLU A 25 11.24 -21.29 6.97
N ALA A 26 11.54 -20.72 8.15
CA ALA A 26 10.54 -20.46 9.18
C ALA A 26 9.42 -19.53 8.67
N PHE A 27 9.78 -18.53 7.85
CA PHE A 27 8.80 -17.67 7.20
C PHE A 27 7.99 -18.42 6.11
N ARG A 28 8.63 -19.24 5.27
CA ARG A 28 7.94 -20.04 4.22
C ARG A 28 6.84 -20.91 4.79
N GLN A 29 7.07 -21.56 5.93
CA GLN A 29 6.06 -22.38 6.60
C GLN A 29 4.84 -21.59 7.05
N ARG A 30 4.98 -20.27 7.23
CA ARG A 30 3.89 -19.36 7.61
C ARG A 30 3.33 -18.56 6.43
N LEU A 31 3.99 -18.58 5.27
CA LEU A 31 3.64 -17.75 4.12
C LEU A 31 2.18 -17.92 3.71
N GLY A 32 1.66 -19.15 3.69
CA GLY A 32 0.25 -19.41 3.37
C GLY A 32 -0.73 -18.65 4.28
N GLU A 33 -0.46 -18.57 5.58
CA GLU A 33 -1.29 -17.81 6.53
C GLU A 33 -1.15 -16.29 6.35
N TYR A 34 0.03 -15.82 5.97
CA TYR A 34 0.22 -14.42 5.59
C TYR A 34 -0.57 -14.07 4.33
N LEU A 35 -0.52 -14.90 3.29
CA LEU A 35 -1.26 -14.67 2.04
C LEU A 35 -2.77 -14.60 2.28
N LYS A 36 -3.32 -15.48 3.13
CA LYS A 36 -4.74 -15.41 3.55
C LYS A 36 -5.11 -14.09 4.23
N ARG A 37 -4.15 -13.43 4.89
CA ARG A 37 -4.29 -12.11 5.53
C ARG A 37 -3.98 -10.94 4.58
N GLY A 38 -3.87 -11.20 3.28
CA GLY A 38 -3.59 -10.18 2.27
C GLY A 38 -2.11 -9.76 2.18
N PHE A 39 -1.18 -10.57 2.69
CA PHE A 39 0.25 -10.36 2.43
C PHE A 39 0.54 -10.44 0.93
N PRO A 40 1.43 -9.61 0.38
CA PRO A 40 1.74 -9.64 -1.05
C PRO A 40 2.32 -10.99 -1.46
N ALA A 41 1.77 -11.56 -2.53
CA ALA A 41 2.32 -12.76 -3.13
C ALA A 41 3.68 -12.46 -3.78
N PRO A 42 4.64 -13.40 -3.74
CA PRO A 42 5.85 -13.27 -4.53
C PRO A 42 5.53 -13.39 -6.01
N ASP A 43 6.38 -12.79 -6.85
CA ASP A 43 6.36 -13.03 -8.28
C ASP A 43 6.52 -14.54 -8.58
N PRO A 44 5.64 -15.12 -9.40
CA PRO A 44 5.61 -16.58 -9.62
C PRO A 44 6.83 -17.11 -10.36
N MET A 45 7.55 -16.28 -11.11
CA MET A 45 8.72 -16.72 -11.89
C MET A 45 10.01 -16.64 -11.06
N THR A 46 10.16 -15.58 -10.28
CA THR A 46 11.40 -15.26 -9.55
C THR A 46 11.33 -15.59 -8.06
N GLY A 47 10.12 -15.73 -7.51
CA GLY A 47 9.90 -15.93 -6.08
C GLY A 47 10.25 -14.71 -5.22
N ARG A 48 10.38 -13.52 -5.83
CA ARG A 48 10.72 -12.27 -5.15
C ARG A 48 9.49 -11.43 -4.84
N PHE A 49 9.62 -10.51 -3.89
CA PHE A 49 8.51 -9.68 -3.42
C PHE A 49 8.72 -8.22 -3.81
N ASP A 50 7.65 -7.59 -4.29
CA ASP A 50 7.66 -6.15 -4.55
C ASP A 50 7.88 -5.38 -3.23
N PRO A 51 8.91 -4.53 -3.14
CA PRO A 51 9.27 -3.82 -1.91
C PRO A 51 8.19 -2.83 -1.47
N GLN A 52 7.47 -2.21 -2.41
CA GLN A 52 6.42 -1.24 -2.08
C GLN A 52 5.17 -1.94 -1.55
N ALA A 53 4.77 -3.05 -2.14
CA ALA A 53 3.64 -3.86 -1.70
C ALA A 53 3.90 -4.41 -0.29
N PHE A 54 5.12 -4.90 -0.04
CA PHE A 54 5.54 -5.35 1.29
C PHE A 54 5.48 -4.23 2.34
N GLU A 55 6.03 -3.06 2.02
CA GLU A 55 6.03 -1.92 2.93
C GLU A 55 4.61 -1.41 3.22
N ARG A 56 3.77 -1.29 2.19
CA ARG A 56 2.35 -0.93 2.35
C ARG A 56 1.62 -1.92 3.28
N TRP A 57 1.81 -3.22 3.05
CA TRP A 57 1.22 -4.24 3.92
C TRP A 57 1.68 -4.11 5.37
N ARG A 58 2.97 -3.85 5.61
CA ARG A 58 3.50 -3.65 6.97
C ARG A 58 2.86 -2.45 7.67
N ARG A 59 2.66 -1.35 6.96
CA ARG A 59 2.04 -0.12 7.47
C ARG A 59 0.56 -0.28 7.77
N LEU A 60 -0.17 -1.05 6.97
CA LEU A 60 -1.59 -1.37 7.21
C LEU A 60 -1.83 -2.11 8.53
N ARG A 61 -0.80 -2.73 9.13
CA ARG A 61 -0.90 -3.33 10.49
C ARG A 61 -1.04 -2.29 11.59
N THR A 62 -0.69 -1.04 11.32
CA THR A 62 -0.68 0.05 12.30
C THR A 62 -1.40 1.28 11.72
N PRO A 63 -2.69 1.14 11.37
CA PRO A 63 -3.39 2.09 10.52
C PRO A 63 -3.50 3.50 11.11
N HIS A 64 -3.46 3.64 12.43
CA HIS A 64 -3.47 4.94 13.11
C HIS A 64 -2.18 5.75 12.90
N LEU A 65 -1.06 5.09 12.56
CA LEU A 65 0.20 5.77 12.21
C LEU A 65 0.28 6.11 10.71
N PHE A 66 -0.55 5.48 9.88
CA PHE A 66 -0.57 5.64 8.43
C PHE A 66 -2.01 5.85 7.93
N PRO A 67 -2.71 6.89 8.43
CA PRO A 67 -4.11 7.12 8.09
C PRO A 67 -4.33 7.29 6.59
N GLU A 68 -3.35 7.81 5.85
CA GLU A 68 -3.38 8.00 4.39
C GLU A 68 -3.52 6.70 3.59
N LEU A 69 -3.22 5.55 4.20
CA LEU A 69 -3.34 4.23 3.57
C LEU A 69 -4.71 3.57 3.75
N VAL A 70 -5.48 4.01 4.75
CA VAL A 70 -6.82 3.44 5.08
C VAL A 70 -7.92 4.42 4.75
N TYR A 71 -7.68 5.69 5.06
CA TYR A 71 -8.52 6.80 4.67
C TYR A 71 -7.77 7.55 3.57
N PRO A 72 -8.18 7.40 2.29
CA PRO A 72 -7.68 8.35 1.31
C PRO A 72 -7.98 9.75 1.86
N MET A 73 -6.98 10.64 1.82
CA MET A 73 -7.08 12.07 2.17
C MET A 73 -8.18 12.84 1.38
N GLY A 74 -9.03 12.15 0.64
CA GLY A 74 -10.39 12.53 0.33
C GLY A 74 -11.27 11.27 0.39
N GLY A 75 -12.00 11.07 1.50
CA GLY A 75 -13.10 10.11 1.52
C GLY A 75 -14.07 10.40 0.37
N ALA A 76 -14.83 9.40 -0.06
CA ALA A 76 -15.86 9.57 -1.08
C ALA A 76 -16.73 10.78 -0.70
N ARG A 77 -16.65 11.84 -1.49
CA ARG A 77 -17.48 13.03 -1.32
C ARG A 77 -18.78 12.83 -2.07
N ASP A 78 -19.88 13.18 -1.43
CA ASP A 78 -21.19 13.16 -2.07
C ASP A 78 -21.15 14.02 -3.35
N ALA A 79 -21.51 13.38 -4.48
CA ALA A 79 -21.44 14.02 -5.79
C ALA A 79 -22.44 15.18 -5.92
N ALA A 80 -23.58 15.12 -5.23
CA ALA A 80 -24.57 16.19 -5.21
C ALA A 80 -24.04 17.42 -4.47
N VAL A 81 -23.30 17.22 -3.36
CA VAL A 81 -22.64 18.31 -2.62
C VAL A 81 -21.60 19.00 -3.51
N LEU A 82 -20.74 18.25 -4.20
CA LEU A 82 -19.76 18.81 -5.13
C LEU A 82 -20.40 19.54 -6.31
N ALA A 83 -21.52 19.03 -6.84
CA ALA A 83 -22.26 19.67 -7.92
C ALA A 83 -22.94 20.97 -7.46
N ALA A 84 -23.40 21.06 -6.22
CA ALA A 84 -23.95 22.28 -5.64
C ALA A 84 -22.86 23.34 -5.43
N GLU A 85 -21.72 22.96 -4.84
CA GLU A 85 -20.57 23.86 -4.63
C GLU A 85 -20.03 24.43 -5.95
N ARG A 86 -19.91 23.60 -6.99
CA ARG A 86 -19.44 24.02 -8.32
C ARG A 86 -20.40 25.01 -8.98
N ARG A 87 -21.71 24.85 -8.79
CA ARG A 87 -22.72 25.79 -9.29
C ARG A 87 -22.61 27.13 -8.57
N ALA A 88 -22.55 27.11 -7.23
CA ALA A 88 -22.42 28.32 -6.42
C ALA A 88 -21.17 29.15 -6.76
N ARG A 89 -20.02 28.49 -6.95
CA ARG A 89 -18.77 29.20 -7.34
C ARG A 89 -18.86 29.86 -8.71
N ARG A 90 -19.55 29.24 -9.67
CA ARG A 90 -19.70 29.78 -11.03
C ARG A 90 -20.58 31.03 -11.01
N SER A 91 -21.70 30.98 -10.28
CA SER A 91 -22.59 32.13 -10.10
C SER A 91 -21.97 33.30 -9.32
N ALA A 92 -20.92 33.05 -8.55
CA ALA A 92 -20.17 34.10 -7.85
C ALA A 92 -19.07 34.75 -8.71
N VAL A 93 -18.66 34.11 -9.81
CA VAL A 93 -17.70 34.65 -10.78
C VAL A 93 -18.39 35.48 -11.86
N ASP A 94 -19.66 35.20 -12.16
CA ASP A 94 -20.48 35.93 -13.15
C ASP A 94 -21.18 37.18 -12.57
N ARG A 95 -20.82 37.64 -11.37
CA ARG A 95 -21.30 38.89 -10.73
C ARG A 95 -20.16 39.85 -10.50
#